data_AF-A0A961XEB5-F1
#
_entry.id   AF-A0A961XEB5-F1
#
_cell.length_a   1.000
_cell.length_b   1.000
_cell.length_c   1.000
_cell.angle_alpha   90.00
_cell.angle_beta   90.00
_cell.angle_gamma   90.00
#
_symmetry.space_group_name_H-M   'P 1'
#
loop_
_entity.id
_entity.type
_entity.pdbx_description
1 polymer ?
#
loop_
_entity_poly.entity_id
_entity_poly.type
_entity_poly.pdbx_seq_one_letter_code
_entity_poly.pdbx_strand_id
1 'polypeptide(L)'
;MSLRPPVHYQQNASGKSPLNVLEYELMAERADSLGRAGLKAEAALARLAEASPETREALIDDAAAEVYALFIQREMCGLRNGRDVVARYGIPGIVIARLGVARPKPDAAS
;
A
#
# COMPACT_ATOMS: atom_id res chain seq x y z
N MET A 1 5.78 -14.99 -20.07
CA MET A 1 6.65 -14.00 -20.75
C MET A 1 8.05 -14.12 -20.17
N SER A 2 9.06 -14.33 -21.00
CA SER A 2 10.46 -14.37 -20.55
C SER A 2 11.05 -12.96 -20.58
N LEU A 3 11.47 -12.44 -19.43
CA LEU A 3 12.21 -11.19 -19.35
C LEU A 3 13.63 -11.43 -19.90
N ARG A 4 13.98 -10.77 -21.00
CA ARG A 4 15.31 -10.86 -21.61
C ARG A 4 16.03 -9.52 -21.36
N PRO A 5 17.10 -9.50 -20.55
CA PRO A 5 17.85 -8.28 -20.29
C PRO A 5 18.53 -7.76 -21.57
N PRO A 6 18.64 -6.44 -21.76
CA PRO A 6 19.34 -5.84 -22.90
C PRO A 6 20.85 -6.15 -22.85
N VAL A 7 21.44 -6.36 -24.02
CA VAL A 7 22.80 -6.91 -24.21
C VAL A 7 23.91 -5.98 -23.66
N HIS A 8 23.65 -4.67 -23.58
CA HIS A 8 24.57 -3.71 -22.96
C HIS A 8 24.72 -3.84 -21.43
N TYR A 9 23.86 -4.64 -20.79
CA TYR A 9 23.91 -4.85 -19.33
C TYR A 9 25.04 -5.79 -18.90
N GLN A 10 25.73 -6.49 -19.82
CA GLN A 10 26.75 -7.49 -19.48
C GLN A 10 28.15 -6.92 -19.17
N GLN A 11 28.40 -5.62 -19.32
CA GLN A 11 29.76 -5.05 -19.30
C GLN A 11 30.21 -4.38 -17.98
N ASN A 12 29.45 -4.46 -16.88
CA ASN A 12 29.86 -3.83 -15.62
C ASN A 12 30.84 -4.69 -14.82
N ALA A 13 32.14 -4.44 -15.04
CA ALA A 13 33.30 -5.02 -14.39
C ALA A 13 33.53 -4.51 -12.95
N SER A 14 32.57 -4.70 -12.04
CA SER A 14 32.71 -4.37 -10.61
C SER A 14 32.53 -5.58 -9.67
N GLY A 15 32.36 -6.79 -10.20
CA GLY A 15 32.13 -8.00 -9.37
C GLY A 15 30.76 -8.03 -8.67
N LYS A 16 29.95 -6.98 -8.81
CA LYS A 16 28.52 -6.98 -8.51
C LYS A 16 27.76 -7.25 -9.80
N SER A 17 27.13 -8.42 -9.89
CA SER A 17 26.27 -8.74 -11.02
C SER A 17 25.25 -7.62 -11.21
N PRO A 18 25.06 -7.10 -12.44
CA PRO A 18 24.03 -6.10 -12.75
C PRO A 18 22.64 -6.47 -12.21
N LEU A 19 22.30 -7.77 -12.20
CA LEU A 19 21.06 -8.27 -11.59
C LEU A 19 20.92 -7.90 -10.10
N ASN A 20 22.03 -7.84 -9.36
CA ASN A 20 22.07 -7.47 -7.94
C ASN A 20 21.74 -5.98 -7.72
N VAL A 21 22.13 -5.10 -8.65
CA VAL A 21 21.79 -3.66 -8.58
C VAL A 21 20.29 -3.47 -8.80
N LEU A 22 19.72 -4.14 -9.82
CA LEU A 22 18.29 -4.09 -10.08
C LEU A 22 17.46 -4.67 -8.92
N GLU A 23 17.91 -5.79 -8.33
CA GLU A 23 17.27 -6.36 -7.15
C GLU A 23 17.27 -5.38 -5.97
N TYR A 24 18.40 -4.70 -5.73
CA TYR A 24 18.52 -3.68 -4.69
C TYR A 24 17.56 -2.50 -4.92
N GLU A 25 17.52 -1.94 -6.13
CA GLU A 25 16.62 -0.83 -6.48
C GLU A 25 15.14 -1.24 -6.32
N LEU A 26 14.80 -2.46 -6.75
CA LEU A 26 13.45 -2.98 -6.61
C LEU A 26 13.08 -3.20 -5.13
N MET A 27 14.01 -3.67 -4.30
CA MET A 27 13.80 -3.79 -2.86
C MET A 27 13.62 -2.41 -2.20
N ALA A 28 14.40 -1.42 -2.61
CA ALA A 28 14.28 -0.04 -2.13
C ALA A 28 12.90 0.56 -2.50
N GLU A 29 12.46 0.40 -3.75
CA GLU A 29 11.14 0.89 -4.19
C GLU A 29 10.00 0.20 -3.45
N ARG A 30 10.10 -1.11 -3.19
CA ARG A 30 9.10 -1.83 -2.38
C ARG A 30 9.01 -1.27 -0.96
N ALA A 31 10.15 -0.98 -0.34
CA ALA A 31 10.21 -0.41 1.00
C ALA A 31 9.59 1.00 1.03
N ASP A 32 9.92 1.85 0.05
CA ASP A 32 9.34 3.19 -0.07
C ASP A 32 7.82 3.14 -0.30
N SER A 33 7.37 2.32 -1.26
CA SER A 33 5.95 2.12 -1.54
C SER A 33 5.17 1.60 -0.32
N LEU A 34 5.78 0.70 0.46
CA LEU A 34 5.19 0.21 1.72
C LEU A 34 5.08 1.32 2.78
N GLY A 35 6.13 2.14 2.93
CA GLY A 35 6.12 3.28 3.83
C GLY A 35 5.02 4.29 3.47
N ARG A 36 4.90 4.65 2.19
CA ARG A 36 3.84 5.55 1.70
C ARG A 36 2.44 5.00 1.95
N ALA A 37 2.21 3.71 1.71
CA ALA A 37 0.92 3.08 2.00
C ALA A 37 0.58 3.14 3.50
N GLY A 38 1.57 2.92 4.38
CA GLY A 38 1.39 3.05 5.83
C GLY A 38 0.97 4.45 6.26
N LEU A 39 1.69 5.48 5.79
CA LEU A 39 1.39 6.88 6.09
C LEU A 39 0.00 7.31 5.61
N LYS A 40 -0.44 6.83 4.44
CA LYS A 40 -1.79 7.11 3.94
C LYS A 40 -2.87 6.48 4.80
N ALA A 41 -2.67 5.23 5.21
CA ALA A 41 -3.60 4.54 6.10
C ALA A 41 -3.70 5.25 7.47
N GLU A 42 -2.56 5.65 8.06
CA GLU A 42 -2.53 6.43 9.30
C GLU A 42 -3.28 7.75 9.15
N ALA A 43 -3.03 8.49 8.08
CA ALA A 43 -3.72 9.77 7.82
C ALA A 43 -5.23 9.57 7.63
N ALA A 44 -5.67 8.52 6.94
CA ALA A 44 -7.09 8.25 6.71
C ALA A 44 -7.81 7.84 8.02
N LEU A 45 -7.17 7.01 8.83
CA LEU A 45 -7.68 6.61 10.14
C LEU A 45 -7.76 7.79 11.11
N ALA A 46 -6.76 8.68 11.09
CA ALA A 46 -6.80 9.92 11.88
C ALA A 46 -7.95 10.83 11.46
N ARG A 47 -8.19 11.01 10.15
CA ARG A 47 -9.37 11.78 9.68
C ARG A 47 -10.68 11.16 10.12
N LEU A 48 -10.79 9.83 10.08
CA LEU A 48 -11.98 9.11 10.54
C LEU A 48 -12.21 9.27 12.06
N ALA A 49 -11.14 9.34 12.85
CA ALA A 49 -11.25 9.56 14.30
C ALA A 49 -11.88 10.93 14.62
N GLU A 50 -11.54 11.96 13.84
CA GLU A 50 -12.05 13.33 13.97
C GLU A 50 -13.36 13.58 13.17
N ALA A 51 -13.96 12.54 12.61
CA ALA A 51 -15.11 12.69 11.71
C ALA A 51 -16.38 13.16 12.44
N SER A 52 -17.07 14.14 11.84
CA SER A 52 -18.43 14.52 12.23
C SER A 52 -19.45 13.47 11.77
N PRO A 53 -20.66 13.39 12.36
CA PRO A 53 -21.68 12.42 11.94
C PRO A 53 -22.00 12.48 10.44
N GLU A 54 -21.96 13.66 9.84
CA GLU A 54 -22.29 13.91 8.43
C GLU A 54 -21.19 13.42 7.49
N THR A 55 -19.93 13.46 7.92
CA THR A 55 -18.75 13.08 7.11
C THR A 55 -18.25 11.67 7.38
N ARG A 56 -18.69 11.06 8.49
CA ARG A 56 -18.22 9.77 8.98
C ARG A 56 -18.34 8.66 7.96
N GLU A 57 -19.45 8.57 7.24
CA GLU A 57 -19.72 7.48 6.31
C GLU A 57 -18.73 7.47 5.14
N ALA A 58 -18.45 8.64 4.56
CA ALA A 58 -17.45 8.80 3.50
C ALA A 58 -16.03 8.53 4.01
N LEU A 59 -15.71 8.99 5.22
CA LEU A 59 -14.39 8.77 5.82
C LEU A 59 -14.14 7.31 6.21
N ILE A 60 -15.17 6.52 6.50
CA ILE A 60 -15.04 5.06 6.67
C ILE A 60 -14.59 4.43 5.35
N ASP A 61 -15.14 4.86 4.21
CA ASP A 61 -14.76 4.31 2.90
C ASP A 61 -13.36 4.70 2.50
N ASP A 62 -12.99 5.97 2.70
CA ASP A 62 -11.65 6.45 2.44
C ASP A 62 -10.63 5.67 3.29
N ALA A 63 -10.93 5.46 4.58
CA ALA A 63 -10.09 4.65 5.45
C ALA A 63 -10.03 3.19 4.99
N ALA A 64 -11.14 2.60 4.56
CA ALA A 64 -11.17 1.23 4.06
C ALA A 64 -10.34 1.06 2.77
N ALA A 65 -10.38 2.04 1.87
CA ALA A 65 -9.60 2.04 0.64
C ALA A 65 -8.09 2.09 0.93
N GLU A 66 -7.65 3.00 1.80
CA GLU A 66 -6.22 3.14 2.14
C GLU A 66 -5.69 1.95 2.96
N VAL A 67 -6.50 1.42 3.88
CA VAL A 67 -6.13 0.20 4.63
C VAL A 67 -6.05 -1.01 3.69
N TYR A 68 -6.97 -1.14 2.73
CA TYR A 68 -6.92 -2.22 1.75
C TYR A 68 -5.67 -2.14 0.87
N ALA A 69 -5.29 -0.95 0.42
CA ALA A 69 -4.06 -0.72 -0.31
C ALA A 69 -2.81 -1.10 0.52
N LEU A 70 -2.78 -0.75 1.81
CA LEU A 70 -1.71 -1.16 2.73
C LEU A 70 -1.63 -2.70 2.87
N PHE A 71 -2.76 -3.38 2.99
CA PHE A 71 -2.78 -4.85 3.08
C PHE A 71 -2.22 -5.50 1.82
N ILE A 72 -2.63 -5.05 0.64
CA ILE A 72 -2.09 -5.53 -0.63
C ILE A 72 -0.57 -5.30 -0.70
N GLN A 73 -0.10 -4.10 -0.36
CA GLN A 73 1.32 -3.77 -0.41
C GLN A 73 2.14 -4.64 0.56
N ARG A 74 1.59 -4.93 1.75
CA ARG A 74 2.21 -5.84 2.72
C ARG A 74 2.28 -7.27 2.20
N GLU A 75 1.20 -7.79 1.63
CA GLU A 75 1.18 -9.12 1.01
C GLU A 75 2.19 -9.26 -0.13
N MET A 76 2.31 -8.23 -0.99
CA MET A 76 3.31 -8.17 -2.06
C MET A 76 4.75 -8.18 -1.53
N CYS A 77 4.96 -7.70 -0.31
CA CYS A 77 6.24 -7.73 0.40
C CYS A 77 6.42 -8.99 1.28
N GLY A 78 5.49 -9.94 1.25
CA GLY A 78 5.53 -11.17 2.07
C GLY A 78 5.11 -11.01 3.53
N LEU A 79 4.57 -9.85 3.92
CA LEU A 79 4.19 -9.49 5.29
C LEU A 79 2.71 -9.82 5.58
N ARG A 80 2.39 -11.11 5.73
CA ARG A 80 1.00 -11.61 5.70
C ARG A 80 0.20 -11.60 7.00
N ASN A 81 0.80 -11.16 8.11
CA ASN A 81 0.13 -11.20 9.41
C ASN A 81 -0.89 -10.06 9.56
N GLY A 82 -2.09 -10.23 9.02
CA GLY A 82 -3.14 -9.21 9.08
C GLY A 82 -3.57 -8.83 10.49
N ARG A 83 -3.53 -9.76 11.46
CA ARG A 83 -3.91 -9.48 12.86
C ARG A 83 -2.96 -8.48 13.53
N ASP A 84 -1.66 -8.62 13.27
CA ASP A 84 -0.64 -7.67 13.77
C ASP A 84 -0.86 -6.27 13.20
N VAL A 85 -1.17 -6.17 11.90
CA VAL A 85 -1.41 -4.88 11.24
C VAL A 85 -2.65 -4.20 11.81
N VAL A 86 -3.75 -4.94 11.99
CA VAL A 86 -4.97 -4.40 12.61
C VAL A 86 -4.68 -3.82 13.98
N ALA A 87 -3.93 -4.53 14.82
CA ALA A 87 -3.56 -4.07 16.15
C ALA A 87 -2.63 -2.84 16.09
N ARG A 88 -1.60 -2.89 15.24
CA ARG A 88 -0.57 -1.84 15.13
C ARG A 88 -1.13 -0.49 14.66
N TYR A 89 -2.07 -0.52 13.72
CA TYR A 89 -2.69 0.69 13.18
C TYR A 89 -4.00 1.07 13.90
N GLY A 90 -4.46 0.27 14.87
CA GLY A 90 -5.72 0.53 15.59
C GLY A 90 -6.95 0.52 14.66
N ILE A 91 -6.97 -0.38 13.67
CA ILE A 91 -7.97 -0.36 12.59
C ILE A 91 -9.36 -0.68 13.14
N PRO A 92 -10.35 0.23 13.04
CA PRO A 92 -11.69 -0.01 13.55
C PRO A 92 -12.40 -1.15 12.81
N GLY A 93 -13.22 -1.93 13.52
CA GLY A 93 -13.98 -3.04 12.92
C GLY A 93 -14.89 -2.62 11.77
N ILE A 94 -15.45 -1.40 11.82
CA ILE A 94 -16.27 -0.85 10.73
C ILE A 94 -15.48 -0.62 9.43
N VAL A 95 -14.18 -0.32 9.54
CA VAL A 95 -13.26 -0.20 8.40
C VAL A 95 -12.92 -1.58 7.87
N ILE A 96 -12.62 -2.54 8.76
CA ILE A 96 -12.34 -3.94 8.38
C ILE A 96 -13.51 -4.54 7.59
N ALA A 97 -14.74 -4.29 8.03
CA ALA A 97 -15.95 -4.78 7.39
C ALA A 97 -16.15 -4.27 5.95
N ARG A 98 -15.44 -3.21 5.53
CA ARG A 98 -15.53 -2.62 4.18
C ARG A 98 -14.30 -2.81 3.31
N LEU A 99 -13.30 -3.57 3.77
CA LEU A 99 -12.11 -3.83 2.98
C LEU A 99 -12.46 -4.52 1.66
N GLY A 100 -11.87 -4.04 0.56
CA GLY A 100 -12.09 -4.58 -0.77
C GLY A 100 -13.44 -4.24 -1.41
N VAL A 101 -14.31 -3.47 -0.73
CA VAL A 101 -15.55 -2.97 -1.32
C VAL A 101 -15.22 -1.81 -2.24
N ALA A 102 -15.33 -2.01 -3.56
CA ALA A 102 -15.21 -0.93 -4.53
C ALA A 102 -16.52 -0.12 -4.55
N ARG A 103 -16.56 1.01 -3.84
CA ARG A 103 -17.63 2.00 -4.03
C ARG A 103 -17.25 2.97 -5.15
N PRO A 104 -18.11 3.18 -6.16
CA PRO A 104 -17.91 4.25 -7.13
C PRO A 104 -17.77 5.56 -6.37
N LYS A 105 -16.71 6.33 -6.65
CA LYS A 105 -16.64 7.71 -6.17
C LYS A 105 -17.84 8.43 -6.81
N PRO A 106 -18.68 9.15 -6.05
CA PRO A 106 -19.75 9.93 -6.65
C PRO A 106 -19.10 10.83 -7.70
N ASP A 107 -19.62 10.78 -8.94
CA ASP A 107 -19.14 11.61 -10.03
C ASP A 107 -19.09 13.04 -9.49
N ALA A 108 -17.90 13.64 -9.53
CA ALA A 108 -17.75 15.04 -9.20
C ALA A 108 -18.61 15.79 -10.21
N ALA A 109 -19.78 16.25 -9.78
CA ALA A 109 -20.67 17.04 -10.60
C ALA A 109 -19.89 18.23 -11.14
N SER A 110 -19.73 18.25 -12.46
CA SER A 110 -19.11 19.31 -13.25
C SER A 110 -19.77 20.67 -13.05
#